data_AF-A0A1L9VM90-F1
#
_entry.id   AF-A0A1L9VM90-F1
#
_cell.length_a   1.000
_cell.length_b   1.000
_cell.length_c   1.000
_cell.angle_alpha   90.00
_cell.angle_beta   90.00
_cell.angle_gamma   90.00
#
_symmetry.space_group_name_H-M   'P 1'
#
loop_
_entity.id
_entity.type
_entity.pdbx_description
1 polymer ?
#
loop_
_entity_poly.entity_id
_entity_poly.type
_entity_poly.pdbx_seq_one_letter_code
_entity_poly.pdbx_strand_id
1 'polypeptide(L)'
;MGTLKNLFVTKANTSTSDIESQTHLVQPKIESFPSGYPRFSALLGADPSFQIYRRFSYLRSRIILLKQDRLSVLEERLEALDREEESPIFLGSSRRDRNTERQAALSEIKAALSGYDDTIKKTSEIHHFDAAKPRHVNSIRNWIAGNAFIARLETKFLDHDDDLLTISPPEDGTLSSLENWVEDALIYLNSDYYKNRYTSKSSDPNVYIPSASVQTHLARAILGLFVIILIIVPVLVCNSLSSITSRVIVIGVATSVFIAIMSGILRAIHPSWYRLAPDR
;
A
#
# COMPACT_ATOMS: atom_id res chain seq x y z
N MET A 1 -10.46 -38.44 -62.58
CA MET A 1 -11.25 -38.43 -63.82
C MET A 1 -12.73 -38.55 -63.41
N GLY A 2 -13.59 -37.64 -63.86
CA GLY A 2 -14.92 -37.31 -63.30
C GLY A 2 -15.96 -38.44 -63.21
N THR A 3 -17.18 -38.25 -62.68
CA THR A 3 -18.09 -37.11 -62.92
C THR A 3 -19.27 -37.08 -61.93
N LEU A 4 -19.50 -35.91 -61.32
CA LEU A 4 -20.73 -35.18 -60.96
C LEU A 4 -22.09 -35.91 -60.80
N LYS A 5 -22.83 -35.56 -59.72
CA LYS A 5 -24.04 -34.73 -59.84
C LYS A 5 -24.49 -34.10 -58.51
N ASN A 6 -24.59 -32.77 -58.56
CA ASN A 6 -25.17 -31.88 -57.57
C ASN A 6 -26.68 -32.09 -57.42
N LEU A 7 -27.21 -31.88 -56.21
CA LEU A 7 -28.53 -31.26 -56.05
C LEU A 7 -28.41 -30.15 -55.00
N PHE A 8 -28.51 -28.91 -55.48
CA PHE A 8 -28.67 -27.69 -54.69
C PHE A 8 -30.09 -27.64 -54.13
N VAL A 9 -30.26 -27.31 -52.86
CA VAL A 9 -31.28 -26.33 -52.42
C VAL A 9 -30.70 -25.47 -51.29
N THR A 10 -30.68 -24.18 -51.60
CA THR A 10 -30.26 -23.02 -50.84
C THR A 10 -31.12 -22.79 -49.60
N LYS A 11 -30.49 -22.46 -48.46
CA LYS A 11 -31.00 -21.37 -47.61
C LYS A 11 -29.85 -20.69 -46.89
N ALA A 12 -29.50 -19.52 -47.40
CA ALA A 12 -28.73 -18.52 -46.66
C ALA A 12 -29.57 -18.05 -45.47
N ASN A 13 -28.94 -17.94 -44.30
CA ASN A 13 -29.37 -17.02 -43.25
C ASN A 13 -28.10 -16.48 -42.58
N THR A 14 -27.64 -15.34 -43.09
CA THR A 14 -26.70 -14.46 -42.42
C THR A 14 -27.50 -13.56 -41.49
N SER A 15 -27.27 -13.65 -40.19
CA SER A 15 -27.67 -12.64 -39.21
C SER A 15 -26.72 -12.80 -38.01
N THR A 16 -25.50 -12.25 -38.08
CA THR A 16 -25.11 -11.04 -37.31
C THR A 16 -25.77 -10.96 -35.94
N SER A 17 -25.17 -11.62 -34.96
CA SER A 17 -24.86 -11.03 -33.66
C SER A 17 -24.01 -12.03 -32.90
N ASP A 18 -22.70 -12.01 -33.17
CA ASP A 18 -21.71 -12.53 -32.23
C ASP A 18 -21.76 -11.60 -31.02
N ILE A 19 -22.72 -11.86 -30.13
CA ILE A 19 -22.76 -11.30 -28.80
C ILE A 19 -21.49 -11.82 -28.16
N GLU A 20 -20.52 -10.92 -27.98
CA GLU A 20 -19.39 -11.08 -27.10
C GLU A 20 -19.90 -11.72 -25.81
N SER A 21 -19.72 -13.03 -25.70
CA SER A 21 -19.77 -13.72 -24.43
C SER A 21 -18.55 -13.22 -23.69
N GLN A 22 -18.72 -12.07 -23.01
CA GLN A 22 -17.94 -11.72 -21.84
C GLN A 22 -18.07 -12.92 -20.91
N THR A 23 -17.15 -13.85 -21.04
CA THR A 23 -16.83 -14.83 -20.02
C THR A 23 -16.40 -13.98 -18.84
N HIS A 24 -17.36 -13.63 -17.99
CA HIS A 24 -17.10 -13.21 -16.63
C HIS A 24 -16.25 -14.34 -16.06
N LEU A 25 -14.93 -14.19 -16.10
CA LEU A 25 -14.00 -15.11 -15.47
C LEU A 25 -14.33 -15.03 -13.99
N VAL A 26 -15.19 -15.95 -13.53
CA VAL A 26 -15.51 -16.10 -12.12
C VAL A 26 -14.18 -16.43 -11.47
N GLN A 27 -13.60 -15.43 -10.80
CA GLN A 27 -12.37 -15.61 -10.07
C GLN A 27 -12.58 -16.79 -9.10
N PRO A 28 -11.75 -17.83 -9.17
CA PRO A 28 -11.92 -18.99 -8.32
C PRO A 28 -11.86 -18.55 -6.86
N LYS A 29 -12.75 -19.08 -6.02
CA LYS A 29 -12.72 -18.82 -4.58
C LYS A 29 -11.36 -19.21 -4.01
N ILE A 30 -10.88 -18.49 -3.00
CA ILE A 30 -9.58 -18.76 -2.38
C ILE A 30 -9.47 -20.22 -1.91
N GLU A 31 -10.55 -20.82 -1.41
CA GLU A 31 -10.51 -22.19 -0.89
C GLU A 31 -10.36 -23.26 -1.98
N SER A 32 -10.60 -22.92 -3.25
CA SER A 32 -10.41 -23.86 -4.37
C SER A 32 -8.94 -24.14 -4.68
N PHE A 33 -8.04 -23.27 -4.21
CA PHE A 33 -6.60 -23.48 -4.36
C PHE A 33 -6.08 -24.55 -3.37
N PRO A 34 -5.06 -25.35 -3.76
CA PRO A 34 -4.44 -26.32 -2.87
C PRO A 34 -3.92 -25.69 -1.57
N SER A 35 -4.05 -26.41 -0.46
CA SER A 35 -3.55 -25.97 0.85
C SER A 35 -2.05 -25.63 0.83
N GLY A 36 -1.65 -24.67 1.66
CA GLY A 36 -0.28 -24.17 1.74
C GLY A 36 -0.08 -22.89 0.92
N TYR A 37 1.09 -22.75 0.32
CA TYR A 37 1.46 -21.56 -0.46
C TYR A 37 0.47 -21.19 -1.57
N PRO A 38 -0.10 -22.12 -2.36
CA PRO A 38 -1.04 -21.75 -3.43
C PRO A 38 -2.29 -21.04 -2.89
N ARG A 39 -2.86 -21.52 -1.78
CA ARG A 39 -4.02 -20.88 -1.14
C ARG A 39 -3.63 -19.58 -0.43
N PHE A 40 -2.46 -19.55 0.22
CA PHE A 40 -1.99 -18.33 0.88
C PHE A 40 -1.68 -17.22 -0.12
N SER A 41 -1.03 -17.54 -1.25
CA SER A 41 -0.80 -16.57 -2.32
C SER A 41 -2.10 -16.11 -2.98
N ALA A 42 -3.09 -17.01 -3.13
CA ALA A 42 -4.43 -16.63 -3.58
C ALA A 42 -5.11 -15.65 -2.61
N LEU A 43 -4.94 -15.81 -1.29
CA LEU A 43 -5.42 -14.86 -0.29
C LEU A 43 -4.72 -13.49 -0.44
N LEU A 44 -3.39 -13.47 -0.45
CA LEU A 44 -2.62 -12.22 -0.58
C LEU A 44 -2.95 -11.50 -1.90
N GLY A 45 -3.15 -12.26 -2.97
CA GLY A 45 -3.54 -11.76 -4.30
C GLY A 45 -5.01 -11.39 -4.46
N ALA A 46 -5.87 -11.70 -3.48
CA ALA A 46 -7.30 -11.46 -3.59
C ALA A 46 -7.65 -9.97 -3.50
N ASP A 47 -6.84 -9.17 -2.80
CA ASP A 47 -7.04 -7.74 -2.61
C ASP A 47 -5.71 -6.99 -2.41
N PRO A 48 -5.53 -5.79 -2.97
CA PRO A 48 -4.32 -4.97 -2.77
C PRO A 48 -4.01 -4.69 -1.29
N SER A 49 -5.04 -4.59 -0.43
CA SER A 49 -4.84 -4.37 1.01
C SER A 49 -4.15 -5.54 1.73
N PHE A 50 -4.14 -6.73 1.12
CA PHE A 50 -3.48 -7.93 1.63
C PHE A 50 -2.10 -8.17 1.02
N GLN A 51 -1.63 -7.31 0.11
CA GLN A 51 -0.26 -7.33 -0.39
C GLN A 51 0.72 -6.75 0.65
N ILE A 52 0.80 -7.44 1.80
CA ILE A 52 1.57 -7.03 2.97
C ILE A 52 2.90 -7.78 3.00
N TYR A 53 3.99 -7.01 3.05
CA TYR A 53 5.35 -7.53 3.07
C TYR A 53 6.23 -6.75 4.05
N ARG A 54 7.45 -7.23 4.28
CA ARG A 54 8.44 -6.52 5.09
C ARG A 54 9.26 -5.52 4.28
N ARG A 55 9.49 -4.34 4.84
CA ARG A 55 10.41 -3.31 4.33
C ARG A 55 11.86 -3.72 4.51
N PHE A 56 12.17 -4.43 5.60
CA PHE A 56 13.52 -4.74 6.04
C PHE A 56 14.37 -3.47 6.28
N SER A 57 13.77 -2.42 6.85
CA SER A 57 14.42 -1.11 7.02
C SER A 57 15.76 -1.20 7.74
N TYR A 58 15.84 -1.96 8.84
CA TYR A 58 17.09 -2.20 9.55
C TYR A 58 18.19 -2.81 8.66
N LEU A 59 17.86 -3.87 7.91
CA LEU A 59 18.84 -4.55 7.05
C LEU A 59 19.30 -3.65 5.90
N ARG A 60 18.38 -2.87 5.32
CA ARG A 60 18.70 -1.90 4.27
C ARG A 60 19.66 -0.84 4.78
N SER A 61 19.36 -0.22 5.93
CA SER A 61 20.24 0.76 6.56
C SER A 61 21.62 0.18 6.84
N ARG A 62 21.70 -1.05 7.36
CA ARG A 62 22.98 -1.73 7.59
C ARG A 62 23.78 -1.91 6.30
N ILE A 63 23.13 -2.34 5.22
CA ILE A 63 23.79 -2.52 3.91
C ILE A 63 24.28 -1.17 3.36
N ILE A 64 23.47 -0.11 3.49
CA ILE A 64 23.83 1.25 3.04
C ILE A 64 25.07 1.74 3.80
N LEU A 65 25.08 1.60 5.13
CA LEU A 65 26.22 2.02 5.96
C LEU A 65 27.51 1.29 5.58
N LEU A 66 27.45 -0.03 5.35
CA LEU A 66 28.62 -0.81 4.92
C LEU A 66 29.13 -0.39 3.53
N LYS A 67 28.23 -0.06 2.60
CA LYS A 67 28.60 0.44 1.28
C LYS A 67 29.21 1.85 1.35
N GLN A 68 28.69 2.69 2.24
CA GLN A 68 29.20 4.04 2.48
C GLN A 68 30.63 3.99 3.04
N ASP A 69 30.85 3.18 4.07
CA ASP A 69 32.19 2.98 4.66
C ASP A 69 33.19 2.46 3.61
N ARG A 70 32.77 1.50 2.77
CA ARG A 70 33.61 1.01 1.68
C ARG A 70 34.01 2.13 0.71
N LEU A 71 33.09 3.05 0.39
CA LEU A 71 33.39 4.20 -0.46
C LEU A 71 34.37 5.15 0.23
N SER A 72 34.21 5.43 1.53
CA SER A 72 35.14 6.26 2.30
C SER A 72 36.56 5.70 2.27
N VAL A 73 36.74 4.39 2.45
CA VAL A 73 38.07 3.75 2.35
C VAL A 73 38.68 3.90 0.94
N LEU A 74 37.86 3.80 -0.11
CA LEU A 74 38.33 3.98 -1.49
C LEU A 74 38.66 5.45 -1.81
N GLU A 75 37.90 6.39 -1.25
CA GLU A 75 38.14 7.83 -1.33
C GLU A 75 39.46 8.19 -0.66
N GLU A 76 39.69 7.74 0.57
CA GLU A 76 40.98 7.95 1.27
C GLU A 76 42.16 7.39 0.46
N ARG A 77 42.00 6.20 -0.14
CA ARG A 77 43.02 5.61 -1.00
C ARG A 77 43.28 6.47 -2.25
N LEU A 78 42.22 6.97 -2.89
CA LEU A 78 42.36 7.83 -4.07
C LEU A 78 43.07 9.14 -3.71
N GLU A 79 42.68 9.77 -2.59
CA GLU A 79 43.33 10.98 -2.10
C GLU A 79 44.81 10.77 -1.80
N ALA A 80 45.19 9.62 -1.22
CA ALA A 80 46.59 9.28 -1.00
C ALA A 80 47.36 9.20 -2.33
N LEU A 81 46.81 8.50 -3.33
CA LEU A 81 47.40 8.38 -4.67
C LEU A 81 47.51 9.73 -5.41
N ASP A 82 46.62 10.68 -5.11
CA ASP A 82 46.68 12.03 -5.66
C ASP A 82 47.72 12.90 -4.95
N ARG A 83 47.87 12.76 -3.63
CA ARG A 83 48.88 13.50 -2.84
C ARG A 83 50.30 13.00 -3.10
N GLU A 84 50.47 11.71 -3.36
CA GLU A 84 51.76 11.07 -3.64
C GLU A 84 52.20 11.20 -5.10
N GLU A 85 51.39 11.83 -5.97
CA GLU A 85 51.70 11.97 -7.39
C GLU A 85 52.81 12.99 -7.66
N GLU A 86 53.94 12.50 -8.17
CA GLU A 86 55.10 13.32 -8.51
C GLU A 86 54.94 14.10 -9.82
N SER A 87 54.02 13.67 -10.71
CA SER A 87 53.80 14.28 -12.03
C SER A 87 52.52 15.12 -12.06
N PRO A 88 52.59 16.46 -11.97
CA PRO A 88 51.41 17.32 -12.02
C PRO A 88 50.62 17.18 -13.33
N ILE A 89 51.27 16.75 -14.41
CA ILE A 89 50.63 16.51 -15.72
C ILE A 89 49.61 15.37 -15.63
N PHE A 90 49.85 14.36 -14.77
CA PHE A 90 48.93 13.23 -14.61
C PHE A 90 47.64 13.68 -13.90
N LEU A 91 47.76 14.50 -12.85
CA LEU A 91 46.60 15.09 -12.17
C LEU A 91 45.85 16.10 -13.06
N GLY A 92 46.58 16.85 -13.90
CA GLY A 92 46.00 17.88 -14.76
C GLY A 92 45.41 17.36 -16.08
N SER A 93 45.64 16.10 -16.46
CA SER A 93 45.17 15.56 -17.73
C SER A 93 44.91 14.06 -17.69
N SER A 94 43.63 13.67 -17.63
CA SER A 94 43.21 12.27 -17.67
C SER A 94 43.67 11.51 -18.92
N ARG A 95 43.86 12.20 -20.05
CA ARG A 95 44.41 11.60 -21.29
C ARG A 95 45.88 11.24 -21.18
N ARG A 96 46.62 11.94 -20.29
CA ARG A 96 48.06 11.76 -20.09
C ARG A 96 48.37 11.05 -18.78
N ASP A 97 47.38 10.79 -17.95
CA ASP A 97 47.52 10.05 -16.71
C ASP A 97 47.90 8.59 -17.01
N ARG A 98 49.07 8.18 -16.50
CA ARG A 98 49.60 6.82 -16.63
C ARG A 98 49.63 6.07 -15.29
N ASN A 99 49.09 6.67 -14.23
CA ASN A 99 49.03 6.05 -12.92
C ASN A 99 47.96 4.94 -12.92
N THR A 100 48.42 3.70 -13.08
CA THR A 100 47.55 2.52 -13.17
C THR A 100 46.82 2.23 -11.87
N GLU A 101 47.42 2.60 -10.72
CA GLU A 101 46.80 2.42 -9.41
C GLU A 101 45.64 3.39 -9.19
N ARG A 102 45.80 4.66 -9.58
CA ARG A 102 44.71 5.64 -9.58
C ARG A 102 43.57 5.21 -10.49
N GLN A 103 43.89 4.76 -11.70
CA GLN A 103 42.89 4.25 -12.65
C GLN A 103 42.13 3.03 -12.09
N ALA A 104 42.83 2.11 -11.41
CA ALA A 104 42.21 0.98 -10.75
C ALA A 104 41.29 1.41 -9.59
N ALA A 105 41.75 2.34 -8.75
CA ALA A 105 40.95 2.90 -7.65
C ALA A 105 39.68 3.59 -8.17
N LEU A 106 39.79 4.42 -9.21
CA LEU A 106 38.66 5.10 -9.85
C LEU A 106 37.66 4.10 -10.47
N SER A 107 38.15 3.02 -11.08
CA SER A 107 37.29 1.95 -11.61
C SER A 107 36.53 1.23 -10.48
N GLU A 108 37.20 0.94 -9.38
CA GLU A 108 36.59 0.32 -8.20
C GLU A 108 35.56 1.24 -7.54
N ILE A 109 35.87 2.53 -7.39
CA ILE A 109 34.94 3.56 -6.91
C ILE A 109 33.70 3.61 -7.79
N LYS A 110 33.87 3.64 -9.11
CA LYS A 110 32.74 3.66 -10.05
C LYS A 110 31.80 2.47 -9.85
N ALA A 111 32.36 1.27 -9.67
CA ALA A 111 31.57 0.07 -9.42
C ALA A 111 30.87 0.11 -8.04
N ALA A 112 31.59 0.52 -6.99
CA ALA A 112 31.06 0.63 -5.64
C ALA A 112 29.94 1.69 -5.55
N LEU A 113 30.14 2.84 -6.20
CA LEU A 113 29.22 3.97 -6.20
C LEU A 113 27.90 3.61 -6.89
N SER A 114 27.96 2.94 -8.05
CA SER A 114 26.76 2.41 -8.72
C SER A 114 25.94 1.50 -7.79
N GLY A 115 26.62 0.59 -7.09
CA GLY A 115 25.97 -0.32 -6.14
C GLY A 115 25.44 0.38 -4.88
N TYR A 116 26.00 1.52 -4.49
CA TYR A 116 25.50 2.36 -3.40
C TYR A 116 24.26 3.14 -3.84
N ASP A 117 24.34 3.86 -4.96
CA ASP A 117 23.26 4.66 -5.51
C ASP A 117 22.00 3.83 -5.79
N ASP A 118 22.15 2.64 -6.38
CA ASP A 118 21.06 1.72 -6.62
C ASP A 118 20.39 1.27 -5.32
N THR A 119 21.19 1.06 -4.26
CA THR A 119 20.65 0.65 -2.95
C THR A 119 19.87 1.79 -2.31
N ILE A 120 20.36 3.04 -2.41
CA ILE A 120 19.65 4.23 -1.93
C ILE A 120 18.33 4.42 -2.68
N LYS A 121 18.34 4.37 -4.02
CA LYS A 121 17.13 4.52 -4.84
C LYS A 121 16.07 3.48 -4.49
N LYS A 122 16.44 2.19 -4.50
CA LYS A 122 15.52 1.09 -4.17
C LYS A 122 15.00 1.18 -2.73
N THR A 123 15.83 1.66 -1.81
CA THR A 123 15.41 1.85 -0.41
C THR A 123 14.44 3.02 -0.30
N SER A 124 14.71 4.13 -0.98
CA SER A 124 13.80 5.27 -1.09
C SER A 124 12.44 4.83 -1.65
N GLU A 125 12.42 4.14 -2.79
CA GLU A 125 11.18 3.60 -3.40
C GLU A 125 10.38 2.75 -2.40
N ILE A 126 11.04 1.91 -1.63
CA ILE A 126 10.37 1.06 -0.63
C ILE A 126 9.85 1.85 0.58
N HIS A 127 10.50 2.95 0.93
CA HIS A 127 10.01 3.87 1.96
C HIS A 127 8.77 4.66 1.53
N HIS A 128 8.52 4.82 0.24
CA HIS A 128 7.31 5.49 -0.27
C HIS A 128 6.05 4.63 -0.16
N PHE A 129 6.17 3.32 0.06
CA PHE A 129 5.00 2.48 0.31
C PHE A 129 4.37 2.78 1.67
N ASP A 130 3.04 2.70 1.75
CA ASP A 130 2.29 2.93 2.98
C ASP A 130 2.51 1.82 4.01
N ALA A 131 2.38 2.17 5.29
CA ALA A 131 2.41 1.19 6.38
C ALA A 131 1.21 0.25 6.26
N ALA A 132 1.43 -1.04 6.57
CA ALA A 132 0.34 -1.99 6.57
C ALA A 132 -0.67 -1.64 7.67
N LYS A 133 -1.96 -1.52 7.34
CA LYS A 133 -2.99 -1.21 8.33
C LYS A 133 -3.15 -2.40 9.30
N PRO A 134 -3.18 -2.17 10.63
CA PRO A 134 -3.27 -3.25 11.63
C PRO A 134 -4.43 -4.21 11.41
N ARG A 135 -5.57 -3.69 10.90
CA ARG A 135 -6.75 -4.48 10.57
C ARG A 135 -6.46 -5.57 9.52
N HIS A 136 -5.76 -5.22 8.44
CA HIS A 136 -5.43 -6.18 7.39
C HIS A 136 -4.40 -7.21 7.87
N VAL A 137 -3.39 -6.75 8.62
CA VAL A 137 -2.41 -7.65 9.25
C VAL A 137 -3.10 -8.66 10.17
N ASN A 138 -4.04 -8.20 11.00
CA ASN A 138 -4.80 -9.08 11.89
C ASN A 138 -5.71 -10.06 11.15
N SER A 139 -6.35 -9.63 10.05
CA SER A 139 -7.12 -10.54 9.19
C SER A 139 -6.25 -11.68 8.64
N ILE A 140 -5.03 -11.37 8.19
CA ILE A 140 -4.08 -12.40 7.72
C ILE A 140 -3.66 -13.32 8.87
N ARG A 141 -3.35 -12.78 10.06
CA ARG A 141 -3.01 -13.59 11.25
C ARG A 141 -4.14 -14.53 11.64
N ASN A 142 -5.38 -14.03 11.68
CA ASN A 142 -6.56 -14.83 12.02
C ASN A 142 -6.78 -15.95 10.99
N TRP A 143 -6.59 -15.64 9.70
CA TRP A 143 -6.65 -16.65 8.66
C TRP A 143 -5.60 -17.74 8.83
N ILE A 144 -4.34 -17.37 9.07
CA ILE A 144 -3.24 -18.32 9.30
C ILE A 144 -3.51 -19.18 10.54
N ALA A 145 -4.05 -18.57 11.61
CA ALA A 145 -4.41 -19.29 12.83
C ALA A 145 -5.54 -20.32 12.59
N GLY A 146 -6.52 -19.98 11.73
CA GLY A 146 -7.58 -20.91 11.30
C GLY A 146 -7.14 -21.93 10.25
N ASN A 147 -6.11 -21.62 9.47
CA ASN A 147 -5.62 -22.41 8.34
C ASN A 147 -4.13 -22.71 8.55
N ALA A 148 -3.85 -23.75 9.35
CA ALA A 148 -2.49 -24.16 9.73
C ALA A 148 -1.69 -24.85 8.60
N PHE A 149 -1.72 -24.30 7.39
CA PHE A 149 -1.07 -24.87 6.21
C PHE A 149 0.27 -24.21 5.85
N ILE A 150 0.64 -23.11 6.53
CA ILE A 150 1.94 -22.45 6.38
C ILE A 150 2.74 -22.64 7.67
N ALA A 151 4.05 -22.90 7.54
CA ALA A 151 4.91 -23.09 8.70
C ALA A 151 4.98 -21.81 9.55
N ARG A 152 4.85 -21.94 10.87
CA ARG A 152 4.86 -20.79 11.79
C ARG A 152 6.14 -19.96 11.70
N LEU A 153 7.27 -20.56 11.34
CA LEU A 153 8.53 -19.83 11.12
C LEU A 153 8.46 -18.91 9.91
N GLU A 154 7.71 -19.28 8.88
CA GLU A 154 7.56 -18.50 7.65
C GLU A 154 6.58 -17.34 7.82
N THR A 155 5.67 -17.39 8.81
CA THR A 155 4.69 -16.33 9.08
C THR A 155 5.14 -15.32 10.13
N LYS A 156 6.28 -15.54 10.80
CA LYS A 156 6.89 -14.63 11.79
C LYS A 156 7.18 -13.22 11.26
N PHE A 157 7.25 -13.04 9.95
CA PHE A 157 7.40 -11.71 9.38
C PHE A 157 6.24 -10.79 9.78
N LEU A 158 5.05 -11.34 10.01
CA LEU A 158 3.88 -10.60 10.47
C LEU A 158 4.05 -10.07 11.90
N ASP A 159 4.97 -10.60 12.70
CA ASP A 159 5.20 -10.11 14.07
C ASP A 159 5.94 -8.74 14.10
N HIS A 160 6.43 -8.28 12.95
CA HIS A 160 7.21 -7.05 12.82
C HIS A 160 6.32 -5.88 12.38
N ASP A 161 5.31 -5.52 13.17
CA ASP A 161 4.29 -4.51 12.80
C ASP A 161 4.88 -3.20 12.25
N ASP A 162 5.96 -2.71 12.86
CA ASP A 162 6.62 -1.45 12.46
C ASP A 162 7.42 -1.55 11.14
N ASP A 163 7.73 -2.76 10.66
CA ASP A 163 8.50 -3.03 9.43
C ASP A 163 7.61 -3.53 8.28
N LEU A 164 6.28 -3.54 8.44
CA LEU A 164 5.35 -3.97 7.40
C LEU A 164 4.98 -2.82 6.45
N LEU A 165 4.85 -3.14 5.16
CA LEU A 165 4.37 -2.26 4.10
C LEU A 165 3.19 -2.89 3.35
N THR A 166 2.39 -2.05 2.70
CA THR A 166 1.43 -2.47 1.67
C THR A 166 1.86 -1.96 0.30
N ILE A 167 1.72 -2.81 -0.73
CA ILE A 167 2.00 -2.43 -2.13
C ILE A 167 0.81 -1.68 -2.76
N SER A 168 -0.33 -1.62 -2.07
CA SER A 168 -1.50 -0.88 -2.55
C SER A 168 -1.12 0.56 -2.91
N PRO A 169 -1.63 1.12 -4.02
CA PRO A 169 -1.38 2.51 -4.37
C PRO A 169 -1.79 3.41 -3.20
N PRO A 170 -0.99 4.44 -2.89
CA PRO A 170 -1.31 5.36 -1.81
C PRO A 170 -2.68 6.00 -2.09
N GLU A 171 -3.61 5.90 -1.14
CA GLU A 171 -4.91 6.55 -1.27
C GLU A 171 -4.72 8.05 -0.99
N ASP A 172 -4.88 8.87 -2.01
CA ASP A 172 -4.67 10.33 -1.93
C ASP A 172 -5.43 11.00 -0.75
N GLY A 173 -4.66 11.55 0.20
CA GLY A 173 -5.05 12.71 1.00
C GLY A 173 -5.82 12.50 2.32
N THR A 174 -6.17 13.62 2.96
CA THR A 174 -6.94 13.68 4.21
C THR A 174 -8.34 13.08 4.07
N LEU A 175 -8.87 13.02 2.84
CA LEU A 175 -10.18 12.46 2.54
C LEU A 175 -10.19 10.93 2.62
N SER A 176 -9.14 10.25 2.16
CA SER A 176 -9.04 8.79 2.31
C SER A 176 -8.92 8.39 3.78
N SER A 177 -8.22 9.20 4.60
CA SER A 177 -8.14 8.98 6.05
C SER A 177 -9.51 9.10 6.73
N LEU A 178 -10.33 10.05 6.30
CA LEU A 178 -11.73 10.19 6.74
C LEU A 178 -12.58 9.00 6.31
N GLU A 179 -12.47 8.59 5.05
CA GLU A 179 -13.17 7.41 4.52
C GLU A 179 -12.82 6.16 5.34
N ASN A 180 -11.53 5.95 5.63
CA ASN A 180 -11.02 4.85 6.44
C ASN A 180 -11.53 4.89 7.89
N TRP A 181 -11.53 6.07 8.54
CA TRP A 181 -12.05 6.20 9.91
C TRP A 181 -13.56 5.94 9.99
N VAL A 182 -14.33 6.46 9.03
CA VAL A 182 -15.77 6.22 8.93
C VAL A 182 -16.03 4.73 8.72
N GLU A 183 -15.23 4.08 7.87
CA GLU A 183 -15.33 2.65 7.65
C GLU A 183 -15.02 1.84 8.92
N ASP A 184 -13.94 2.15 9.63
CA ASP A 184 -13.58 1.49 10.89
C ASP A 184 -14.69 1.67 11.94
N ALA A 185 -15.26 2.87 12.04
CA ALA A 185 -16.39 3.15 12.92
C ALA A 185 -17.63 2.32 12.51
N LEU A 186 -17.92 2.20 11.21
CA LEU A 186 -19.05 1.43 10.70
C LEU A 186 -18.89 -0.07 10.95
N ILE A 187 -17.69 -0.60 10.82
CA ILE A 187 -17.39 -2.00 11.11
C ILE A 187 -17.51 -2.28 12.61
N TYR A 188 -17.05 -1.35 13.45
CA TYR A 188 -17.20 -1.44 14.89
C TYR A 188 -18.69 -1.41 15.30
N LEU A 189 -19.48 -0.50 14.70
CA LEU A 189 -20.88 -0.33 15.04
C LEU A 189 -21.79 -1.45 14.53
N ASN A 190 -21.55 -1.97 13.33
CA ASN A 190 -22.45 -2.93 12.66
C ASN A 190 -21.69 -4.07 11.95
N SER A 191 -20.84 -4.78 12.70
CA SER A 191 -20.02 -5.87 12.19
C SER A 191 -20.82 -6.92 11.39
N ASP A 192 -22.01 -7.31 11.84
CA ASP A 192 -22.79 -8.39 11.18
C ASP A 192 -23.41 -7.97 9.83
N TYR A 193 -23.86 -6.71 9.71
CA TYR A 193 -24.32 -6.16 8.43
C TYR A 193 -23.17 -6.06 7.42
N TYR A 194 -21.99 -5.68 7.91
CA TYR A 194 -20.74 -5.63 7.14
C TYR A 194 -20.13 -6.99 6.85
N LYS A 195 -20.54 -8.07 7.53
CA LYS A 195 -20.10 -9.44 7.17
C LYS A 195 -20.92 -9.99 6.02
N ASN A 196 -22.23 -9.78 6.06
CA ASN A 196 -23.17 -10.46 5.17
C ASN A 196 -23.13 -9.96 3.71
N ARG A 197 -22.53 -8.79 3.46
CA ARG A 197 -22.47 -8.15 2.12
C ARG A 197 -21.13 -8.35 1.39
N TYR A 198 -20.18 -9.11 1.97
CA TYR A 198 -18.76 -9.03 1.62
C TYR A 198 -18.08 -10.37 1.25
N THR A 199 -18.79 -11.50 1.20
CA THR A 199 -18.17 -12.83 1.07
C THR A 199 -18.09 -13.41 -0.35
N SER A 200 -17.78 -12.60 -1.37
CA SER A 200 -17.68 -13.14 -2.74
C SER A 200 -16.37 -13.88 -3.02
N LYS A 201 -15.27 -13.54 -2.34
CA LYS A 201 -13.91 -14.05 -2.65
C LYS A 201 -13.40 -15.16 -1.72
N SER A 202 -13.81 -15.18 -0.45
CA SER A 202 -13.46 -16.21 0.53
C SER A 202 -14.71 -16.73 1.23
N SER A 203 -14.69 -18.02 1.56
CA SER A 203 -15.69 -18.72 2.35
C SER A 203 -15.29 -18.83 3.84
N ASP A 204 -14.12 -18.29 4.22
CA ASP A 204 -13.58 -18.36 5.58
C ASP A 204 -14.17 -17.24 6.47
N PRO A 205 -14.76 -17.54 7.63
CA PRO A 205 -15.34 -16.55 8.53
C PRO A 205 -14.32 -15.63 9.20
N ASN A 206 -13.04 -15.99 9.22
CA ASN A 206 -11.96 -15.23 9.86
C ASN A 206 -11.27 -14.23 8.92
N VAL A 207 -11.67 -14.20 7.65
CA VAL A 207 -11.10 -13.31 6.63
C VAL A 207 -12.11 -12.29 6.16
N TYR A 208 -11.77 -11.03 6.37
CA TYR A 208 -12.52 -9.90 5.83
C TYR A 208 -11.76 -9.35 4.62
N ILE A 209 -12.13 -9.79 3.42
CA ILE A 209 -11.67 -9.17 2.17
C ILE A 209 -12.72 -8.15 1.78
N PRO A 210 -12.44 -6.84 1.91
CA PRO A 210 -13.37 -5.83 1.48
C PRO A 210 -13.53 -5.86 -0.05
N SER A 211 -14.74 -5.55 -0.53
CA SER A 211 -14.94 -5.25 -1.94
C SER A 211 -14.53 -3.80 -2.20
N ALA A 212 -13.37 -3.59 -2.83
CA ALA A 212 -12.74 -2.29 -3.02
C ALA A 212 -13.65 -1.19 -3.64
N SER A 213 -14.60 -1.55 -4.51
CA SER A 213 -15.48 -0.54 -5.14
C SER A 213 -16.67 -0.16 -4.27
N VAL A 214 -17.25 -1.11 -3.53
CA VAL A 214 -18.48 -0.84 -2.75
C VAL A 214 -18.13 -0.08 -1.47
N GLN A 215 -16.98 -0.38 -0.86
CA GLN A 215 -16.48 0.26 0.36
C GLN A 215 -16.19 1.75 0.15
N THR A 216 -15.46 2.11 -0.90
CA THR A 216 -15.11 3.50 -1.19
C THR A 216 -16.36 4.33 -1.53
N HIS A 217 -17.29 3.80 -2.34
CA HIS A 217 -18.53 4.50 -2.66
C HIS A 217 -19.47 4.64 -1.46
N LEU A 218 -19.59 3.61 -0.61
CA LEU A 218 -20.43 3.66 0.59
C LEU A 218 -19.85 4.59 1.65
N ALA A 219 -18.54 4.53 1.91
CA ALA A 219 -17.87 5.44 2.83
C ALA A 219 -18.02 6.89 2.38
N ARG A 220 -17.85 7.16 1.08
CA ARG A 220 -18.09 8.49 0.48
C ARG A 220 -19.52 8.97 0.62
N ALA A 221 -20.50 8.10 0.37
CA ALA A 221 -21.92 8.44 0.51
C ALA A 221 -22.28 8.75 1.97
N ILE A 222 -21.77 7.96 2.92
CA ILE A 222 -22.00 8.17 4.36
C ILE A 222 -21.31 9.44 4.84
N LEU A 223 -20.07 9.68 4.41
CA LEU A 223 -19.35 10.92 4.72
C LEU A 223 -20.12 12.14 4.18
N GLY A 224 -20.58 12.08 2.93
CA GLY A 224 -21.41 13.12 2.34
C GLY A 224 -22.70 13.36 3.13
N LEU A 225 -23.42 12.29 3.52
CA LEU A 225 -24.61 12.38 4.36
C LEU A 225 -24.30 13.00 5.73
N PHE A 226 -23.19 12.61 6.35
CA PHE A 226 -22.77 13.14 7.65
C PHE A 226 -22.49 14.64 7.58
N VAL A 227 -21.77 15.10 6.55
CA VAL A 227 -21.52 16.53 6.31
C VAL A 227 -22.83 17.29 6.09
N ILE A 228 -23.76 16.72 5.32
CA ILE A 228 -25.09 17.30 5.07
C ILE A 228 -25.87 17.43 6.38
N ILE A 229 -25.93 16.38 7.21
CA ILE A 229 -26.61 16.39 8.51
C ILE A 229 -25.99 17.44 9.43
N LEU A 230 -24.65 17.51 9.50
CA LEU A 230 -23.92 18.43 10.36
C LEU A 230 -24.16 19.90 9.98
N ILE A 231 -24.46 20.18 8.71
CA ILE A 231 -24.82 21.53 8.24
C ILE A 231 -26.32 21.81 8.44
N ILE A 232 -27.19 20.87 8.09
CA ILE A 232 -28.65 21.09 8.04
C ILE A 232 -29.28 21.07 9.44
N VAL A 233 -28.87 20.15 10.33
CA VAL A 233 -29.49 19.99 11.65
C VAL A 233 -29.37 21.27 12.49
N PRO A 234 -28.20 21.93 12.62
CA PRO A 234 -28.10 23.19 13.36
C PRO A 234 -28.96 24.31 12.77
N VAL A 235 -29.10 24.36 11.44
CA VAL A 235 -29.93 25.35 10.75
C VAL A 235 -31.42 25.13 11.03
N LEU A 236 -31.91 23.90 10.95
CA LEU A 236 -33.31 23.55 11.24
C LEU A 236 -33.67 23.79 12.72
N VAL A 237 -32.77 23.44 13.63
CA VAL A 237 -32.97 23.67 15.07
C VAL A 237 -32.98 25.18 15.36
N CYS A 238 -32.06 25.95 14.78
CA CYS A 238 -32.05 27.41 14.91
C CYS A 238 -33.32 28.06 14.35
N ASN A 239 -33.87 27.52 13.25
CA ASN A 239 -35.10 28.03 12.65
C ASN A 239 -36.33 27.80 13.55
N SER A 240 -36.35 26.71 14.31
CA SER A 240 -37.45 26.36 15.20
C SER A 240 -37.42 27.13 16.53
N LEU A 241 -36.28 27.70 16.88
CA LEU A 241 -36.09 28.47 18.11
C LEU A 241 -36.36 29.95 17.87
N SER A 242 -37.22 30.57 18.69
CA SER A 242 -37.56 32.00 18.60
C SER A 242 -36.54 32.91 19.32
N SER A 243 -35.82 32.39 20.31
CA SER A 243 -34.88 33.15 21.13
C SER A 243 -33.47 33.20 20.53
N ILE A 244 -32.91 34.41 20.38
CA ILE A 244 -31.55 34.65 19.87
C ILE A 244 -30.50 33.90 20.71
N THR A 245 -30.63 33.91 22.04
CA THR A 245 -29.68 33.24 22.94
C THR A 245 -29.63 31.74 22.72
N SER A 246 -30.78 31.10 22.50
CA SER A 246 -30.84 29.66 22.24
C SER A 246 -30.19 29.26 20.90
N ARG A 247 -30.30 30.13 19.88
CA ARG A 247 -29.65 29.92 18.57
C ARG A 247 -28.12 29.96 18.69
N VAL A 248 -27.59 30.93 19.43
CA VAL A 248 -26.14 31.06 19.65
C VAL A 248 -25.57 29.84 20.38
N ILE A 249 -26.29 29.32 21.39
CA ILE A 249 -25.87 28.11 22.12
C ILE A 249 -25.85 26.90 21.19
N VAL A 250 -26.88 26.69 20.38
CA VAL A 250 -26.95 25.56 19.43
C VAL A 250 -25.81 25.62 18.41
N ILE A 251 -25.52 26.81 17.87
CA ILE A 251 -24.39 26.99 16.94
C ILE A 251 -23.06 26.70 17.63
N GLY A 252 -22.85 27.21 18.85
CA GLY A 252 -21.61 26.99 19.61
C GLY A 252 -21.36 25.52 19.95
N VAL A 253 -22.42 24.77 20.30
CA VAL A 253 -22.32 23.32 20.54
C VAL A 253 -22.00 22.58 19.23
N ALA A 254 -22.70 22.91 18.14
CA ALA A 254 -22.47 22.27 16.85
C ALA A 254 -21.04 22.48 16.33
N THR A 255 -20.51 23.71 16.42
CA THR A 255 -19.13 24.01 16.02
C THR A 255 -18.10 23.32 16.92
N SER A 256 -18.36 23.23 18.23
CA SER A 256 -17.49 22.52 19.17
C SER A 256 -17.42 21.02 18.87
N VAL A 257 -18.57 20.39 18.57
CA VAL A 257 -18.64 18.98 18.15
C VAL A 257 -17.89 18.76 16.84
N PHE A 258 -18.06 19.66 15.86
CA PHE A 258 -17.33 19.60 14.61
C PHE A 258 -15.81 19.66 14.81
N ILE A 259 -15.33 20.60 15.63
CA ILE A 259 -13.91 20.76 15.94
C ILE A 259 -13.38 19.52 16.68
N ALA A 260 -14.14 18.95 17.62
CA ALA A 260 -13.75 17.74 18.35
C ALA A 260 -13.59 16.53 17.40
N ILE A 261 -14.52 16.36 16.47
CA ILE A 261 -14.48 15.31 15.44
C ILE A 261 -13.26 15.52 14.54
N MET A 262 -13.11 16.73 13.97
CA MET A 262 -11.96 17.07 13.12
C MET A 262 -10.61 16.92 13.84
N SER A 263 -10.54 17.22 15.14
CA SER A 263 -9.35 17.03 15.96
C SER A 263 -9.04 15.55 16.18
N GLY A 264 -10.06 14.72 16.42
CA GLY A 264 -9.91 13.26 16.50
C GLY A 264 -9.37 12.65 15.21
N ILE A 265 -9.86 13.13 14.07
CA ILE A 265 -9.38 12.75 12.73
C ILE A 265 -7.92 13.19 12.53
N LEU A 266 -7.58 14.43 12.88
CA LEU A 266 -6.21 14.93 12.77
C LEU A 266 -5.22 14.10 13.60
N ARG A 267 -5.63 13.62 14.78
CA ARG A 267 -4.84 12.73 15.61
C ARG A 267 -4.68 11.33 15.00
N ALA A 268 -5.73 10.81 14.37
CA ALA A 268 -5.68 9.55 13.63
C ALA A 268 -4.82 9.62 12.35
N ILE A 269 -4.69 10.81 11.76
CA ILE A 269 -3.81 11.09 10.61
C ILE A 269 -2.33 11.11 11.00
N HIS A 270 -1.98 11.49 12.24
CA HIS A 270 -0.59 11.71 12.67
C HIS A 270 -0.08 10.81 13.82
N PRO A 271 -0.38 9.49 13.87
CA PRO A 271 0.09 8.62 14.96
C PRO A 271 1.60 8.33 14.92
N SER A 272 2.31 8.70 13.84
CA SER A 272 3.71 8.32 13.60
C SER A 272 4.77 9.18 14.28
N TRP A 273 4.43 10.35 14.85
CA TRP A 273 5.44 11.23 15.47
C TRP A 273 5.49 11.16 17.00
N TYR A 274 4.45 10.64 17.66
CA TYR A 274 4.41 10.53 19.12
C TYR A 274 5.13 9.28 19.67
N ARG A 275 5.58 8.37 18.81
CA ARG A 275 6.28 7.13 19.22
C ARG A 275 7.81 7.21 19.18
N LEU A 276 8.36 8.43 19.10
CA LEU A 276 9.79 8.72 19.24
C LEU A 276 10.12 9.44 20.57
N ALA A 277 9.38 9.14 21.63
CA ALA A 277 9.88 9.37 22.99
C ALA A 277 10.41 8.04 23.53
N PRO A 278 11.73 7.82 23.59
CA PRO A 278 12.26 6.73 24.38
C PRO A 278 11.99 7.05 25.85
N ASP A 279 11.08 6.31 26.46
CA ASP A 279 11.05 6.23 27.92
C ASP A 279 12.40 5.67 28.39
N ARG A 280 13.01 6.40 29.32
CA ARG A 280 14.30 6.12 29.95
C ARG A 280 14.28 4.83 30.76
#